data_AF-A0A8X6QFY1-F1
#
_entry.id   AF-A0A8X6QFY1-F1
#
_cell.length_a   1.000
_cell.length_b   1.000
_cell.length_c   1.000
_cell.angle_alpha   90.00
_cell.angle_beta   90.00
_cell.angle_gamma   90.00
#
_symmetry.space_group_name_H-M   'P 1'
#
loop_
_entity.id
_entity.type
_entity.pdbx_description
1 polymer ?
#
loop_
_entity_poly.entity_id
_entity_poly.type
_entity_poly.pdbx_seq_one_letter_code
_entity_poly.pdbx_strand_id
1 'polypeptide(L)' 'PIAIDRKTVVCPFIDVIDYETLAYRAQDEGARGAFDWELYYKRLPLLPEDLKHPSDPF' A
#
# COMPACT_ATOMS: atom_id res chain seq x y z
N PRO A 1 -10.77 -3.97 9.70
CA PRO A 1 -10.76 -5.31 9.06
C PRO A 1 -10.39 -6.46 10.01
N ILE A 2 -9.25 -6.40 10.71
CA ILE A 2 -8.77 -7.52 11.55
C ILE A 2 -9.70 -7.94 12.71
N ALA A 3 -10.51 -7.00 13.21
CA ALA A 3 -11.50 -7.30 14.25
C ALA A 3 -12.72 -8.09 13.71
N ILE A 4 -12.94 -8.05 12.39
CA ILE A 4 -14.06 -8.73 11.71
C ILE A 4 -13.64 -10.15 11.31
N ASP A 5 -12.44 -10.31 10.75
CA ASP A 5 -11.89 -11.62 10.39
C ASP A 5 -10.43 -11.75 10.84
N ARG A 6 -10.17 -12.77 11.67
CA ARG A 6 -8.84 -13.08 12.21
C ARG A 6 -7.83 -13.53 11.15
N LYS A 7 -8.28 -13.91 9.95
CA LYS A 7 -7.42 -14.31 8.83
C LYS A 7 -6.97 -13.11 7.99
N THR A 8 -7.55 -11.93 8.21
CA THR A 8 -7.16 -10.72 7.49
C THR A 8 -5.80 -10.23 7.98
N VAL A 9 -4.88 -10.03 7.03
CA VAL A 9 -3.61 -9.33 7.25
C VAL A 9 -3.76 -7.93 6.66
N VAL A 10 -3.33 -6.90 7.40
CA VAL A 10 -3.40 -5.50 6.98
C VAL A 10 -2.02 -4.86 7.01
N CYS A 11 -1.81 -3.85 6.18
CA CYS A 11 -0.59 -3.04 6.12
C CYS A 11 -0.99 -1.56 6.09
N PRO A 12 -0.30 -0.67 6.82
CA PRO A 12 -0.52 0.77 6.68
C PRO A 12 0.05 1.31 5.36
N PHE A 13 -0.34 2.53 5.01
CA PHE A 13 0.43 3.30 4.03
C PHE A 13 1.80 3.65 4.60
N ILE A 14 2.84 3.50 3.77
CA ILE A 14 4.23 3.75 4.14
C ILE A 14 4.66 5.04 3.45
N ASP A 15 4.58 6.14 4.18
CA ASP A 15 5.05 7.44 3.70
C ASP A 15 6.57 7.58 3.78
N VAL A 16 7.09 8.67 3.22
CA VAL A 16 8.54 8.88 3.10
C VAL A 16 9.00 9.93 4.10
N ILE A 17 10.01 9.57 4.89
CA ILE A 17 10.85 10.52 5.60
C ILE A 17 12.09 10.74 4.72
N ASP A 18 12.33 11.98 4.32
CA ASP A 18 13.49 12.35 3.51
C ASP A 18 14.79 12.09 4.26
N TYR A 19 15.76 11.46 3.60
CA TYR A 19 16.98 10.98 4.28
C TYR A 19 17.97 12.10 4.62
N GLU A 20 17.89 13.26 3.96
CA GLU A 20 18.79 14.39 4.20
C GLU A 20 18.20 15.37 5.22
N THR A 21 16.91 15.64 5.09
CA THR A 21 16.21 16.71 5.84
C THR A 21 15.31 16.19 6.95
N LEU A 22 15.02 14.89 6.98
CA LEU A 22 14.00 14.26 7.83
C LEU A 22 12.58 14.82 7.63
N ALA A 23 12.34 15.53 6.54
CA ALA A 23 11.02 16.03 6.19
C ALA A 23 10.08 14.87 5.86
N TYR A 24 8.86 14.92 6.41
CA TYR A 24 7.81 13.96 6.10
C TYR A 24 7.07 14.36 4.83
N ARG A 25 6.76 13.40 3.97
CA ARG A 25 5.86 13.56 2.83
C ARG A 25 5.10 12.28 2.51
N ALA A 26 3.89 12.42 1.98
CA ALA A 26 3.14 11.27 1.48
C ALA A 26 3.91 10.54 0.38
N GLN A 27 3.81 9.21 0.34
CA GLN A 27 4.36 8.43 -0.78
C GLN A 27 3.45 8.51 -2.01
N ASP A 28 2.15 8.26 -1.83
CA ASP A 28 1.06 8.40 -2.80
C ASP A 28 -0.32 8.21 -2.14
N GLU A 29 -1.38 8.11 -2.95
CA GLU A 29 -2.75 7.85 -2.50
C GLU A 29 -3.11 6.34 -2.45
N GLY A 30 -2.11 5.45 -2.43
CA GLY A 30 -2.29 4.01 -2.35
C GLY A 30 -1.84 3.27 -3.61
N ALA A 31 -1.16 2.14 -3.40
CA ALA A 31 -0.67 1.25 -4.44
C ALA A 31 -0.70 -0.22 -3.96
N ARG A 32 -0.71 -1.17 -4.90
CA ARG A 32 -0.62 -2.60 -4.61
C ARG A 32 0.83 -3.06 -4.71
N GLY A 33 1.28 -3.81 -3.71
CA GLY A 33 2.57 -4.49 -3.74
C GLY A 33 2.54 -5.67 -4.69
N ALA A 34 3.57 -5.81 -5.52
CA ALA A 34 3.78 -6.93 -6.43
C ALA A 34 5.28 -7.25 -6.56
N PHE A 35 5.60 -8.26 -7.36
CA PHE A 35 6.98 -8.62 -7.70
C PHE A 35 7.12 -8.82 -9.21
N ASP A 36 8.27 -8.49 -9.76
CA ASP A 36 8.63 -8.92 -11.11
C ASP A 36 9.16 -10.37 -11.10
N TRP A 37 9.50 -10.90 -12.28
CA TRP A 37 10.00 -12.26 -12.43
C TRP A 37 11.38 -12.51 -11.81
N GLU A 38 12.09 -11.43 -11.46
CA GLU A 38 13.37 -11.49 -10.71
C GLU A 38 13.16 -11.34 -9.20
N LEU A 39 11.89 -11.31 -8.74
CA LEU A 39 11.48 -11.16 -7.35
C LEU A 39 11.80 -9.80 -6.73
N TYR A 40 11.97 -8.75 -7.53
CA TYR A 40 12.06 -7.39 -7.01
C TYR A 40 10.67 -6.83 -6.72
N TYR A 41 10.50 -6.27 -5.52
CA TYR A 41 9.26 -5.60 -5.13
C TYR A 41 8.95 -4.43 -6.07
N LYS A 42 7.71 -4.36 -6.55
CA LYS A 42 7.16 -3.29 -7.37
C LYS A 42 5.88 -2.76 -6.75
N ARG A 43 5.58 -1.50 -7.05
CA ARG A 43 4.32 -0.86 -6.68
C ARG A 43 3.50 -0.66 -7.95
N LEU A 44 2.32 -1.24 -7.99
CA LEU A 44 1.38 -1.14 -9.09
C LEU A 44 0.21 -0.25 -8.67
N PRO A 45 -0.43 0.48 -9.61
CA PRO A 45 -1.66 1.20 -9.28
C PRO A 45 -2.76 0.25 -8.77
N LEU A 46 -3.64 0.79 -7.94
CA LEU A 46 -4.89 0.13 -7.56
C LEU A 46 -5.71 -0.21 -8.81
N LEU A 47 -6.53 -1.28 -8.74
CA LEU A 47 -7.46 -1.56 -9.83
C LEU A 47 -8.59 -0.52 -9.82
N PRO A 48 -9.25 -0.26 -10.97
CA PRO A 48 -10.37 0.67 -11.03
C PRO A 48 -11.52 0.35 -10.08
N GLU A 49 -11.73 -0.93 -9.74
CA GLU A 49 -12.75 -1.33 -8.77
C GLU A 49 -12.36 -0.95 -7.34
N ASP A 50 -11.11 -1.22 -6.97
CA ASP A 50 -10.57 -0.93 -5.64
C ASP A 50 -10.54 0.58 -5.36
N LEU A 51 -10.40 1.42 -6.39
CA LEU A 51 -10.48 2.88 -6.27
C LEU A 51 -11.86 3.37 -5.79
N LYS A 52 -12.93 2.60 -6.00
CA LYS A 52 -14.28 2.97 -5.52
C LYS A 52 -14.43 2.69 -4.02
N HIS A 53 -13.72 1.68 -3.53
CA HIS A 53 -13.79 1.19 -2.15
C HIS A 53 -12.38 0.98 -1.55
N PRO A 54 -11.56 2.05 -1.44
CA PRO A 54 -10.14 1.91 -1.11
C PRO A 54 -9.86 1.40 0.31
N SER A 55 -10.86 1.40 1.19
CA SER A 55 -10.78 0.88 2.56
C SER A 55 -11.16 -0.61 2.68
N ASP A 56 -11.75 -1.18 1.63
CA ASP A 56 -12.20 -2.57 1.65
C ASP A 56 -11.01 -3.51 1.38
N PRO A 57 -11.02 -4.72 1.95
CA PRO A 57 -9.98 -5.71 1.65
C PRO A 57 -9.98 -6.09 0.17
N PHE A 58 -8.79 -6.18 -0.42
CA PHE A 58 -8.56 -6.68 -1.79
C PHE A 58 -8.69 -8.21 -1.89
#